data_AF-A0A7G1IBB7-F1
#
_entry.id   AF-A0A7G1IBB7-F1
#
_cell.length_a   1.000
_cell.length_b   1.000
_cell.length_c   1.000
_cell.angle_alpha   90.00
_cell.angle_beta   90.00
_cell.angle_gamma   90.00
#
_symmetry.space_group_name_H-M   'P 1'
#
loop_
_entity.id
_entity.type
_entity.pdbx_description
1 polymer ?
#
loop_
_entity_poly.entity_id
_entity_poly.type
_entity_poly.pdbx_seq_one_letter_code
_entity_poly.pdbx_strand_id
1 'polypeptide(L)'
;MFNHFPWGWTHAGNTPFRRWKRETYRGGSSDPLIVTWPRGIAARGEVRSQYAHLIDMVPTVLEALRIDPPTSIGGVTQSPIEGVSFAHTFDDAAAPTRHLTQYFEMLGHRSIYHDGWRAVCPWPGTSFAESTHKFGDVITAEMLSQLDESGWELYHVAQDPAETTNLAGQERARLIAMITLWYSEAGRYNVLPIDSRGLARAFVERPQIAGANRTRYVLYPGTQAIPAAAAPKILNRPYSINAEVELTEESSGVLLSMGGNDGESPCTSRTVSSAMRTTTSPRRSSRFARSNGSRRGGTSSAWNSPRQVRWTSRTAEALRAT
;
A
#
# COMPACT_ATOMS: atom_id res chain seq x y z
N MET A 1 -14.26 4.37 -9.90
CA MET A 1 -12.94 4.13 -9.29
C MET A 1 -12.02 5.20 -9.87
N PHE A 2 -11.70 6.22 -9.07
CA PHE A 2 -10.57 7.15 -9.22
C PHE A 2 -10.28 7.76 -10.61
N ASN A 3 -10.89 8.92 -10.91
CA ASN A 3 -10.70 9.69 -12.16
C ASN A 3 -9.39 10.52 -12.21
N HIS A 4 -8.49 10.39 -11.24
CA HIS A 4 -7.34 11.30 -11.10
C HIS A 4 -6.11 10.89 -11.91
N PHE A 5 -6.08 9.67 -12.48
CA PHE A 5 -4.98 9.26 -13.37
C PHE A 5 -5.53 8.45 -14.56
N PRO A 6 -5.73 9.10 -15.74
CA PRO A 6 -6.30 8.46 -16.92
C PRO A 6 -5.43 7.29 -17.42
N TRP A 7 -6.05 6.27 -18.02
CA TRP A 7 -5.31 5.12 -18.57
C TRP A 7 -4.24 5.52 -19.60
N GLY A 8 -4.44 6.56 -20.40
CA GLY A 8 -3.41 7.01 -21.34
C GLY A 8 -2.09 7.38 -20.65
N TRP A 9 -2.17 8.08 -19.51
CA TRP A 9 -1.00 8.47 -18.73
C TRP A 9 -0.38 7.29 -17.97
N THR A 10 -1.17 6.30 -17.55
CA THR A 10 -0.61 5.07 -16.97
C THR A 10 0.22 4.28 -17.98
N HIS A 11 -0.22 4.21 -19.25
CA HIS A 11 0.56 3.56 -20.30
C HIS A 11 1.84 4.35 -20.60
N ALA A 12 1.73 5.67 -20.78
CA ALA A 12 2.88 6.52 -21.04
C ALA A 12 3.97 6.38 -19.96
N GLY A 13 3.57 6.37 -18.69
CA GLY A 13 4.49 6.21 -17.56
C GLY A 13 5.11 4.81 -17.41
N ASN A 14 4.52 3.77 -18.01
CA ASN A 14 5.03 2.40 -17.95
C ASN A 14 5.79 1.96 -19.20
N THR A 15 5.73 2.74 -20.29
CA THR A 15 6.42 2.42 -21.56
C THR A 15 7.88 2.06 -21.30
N PRO A 16 8.39 0.93 -21.83
CA PRO A 16 7.76 0.04 -22.81
C PRO A 16 6.93 -1.11 -22.21
N PHE A 17 6.80 -1.18 -20.89
CA PHE A 17 6.21 -2.32 -20.21
C PHE A 17 4.69 -2.32 -20.25
N ARG A 18 4.14 -3.53 -20.41
CA ARG A 18 2.70 -3.78 -20.47
C ARG A 18 2.07 -3.57 -19.09
N ARG A 19 0.92 -2.88 -19.09
CA ARG A 19 0.07 -2.61 -17.91
C ARG A 19 0.73 -1.77 -16.82
N TRP A 20 0.17 -1.77 -15.62
CA TRP A 20 0.49 -0.81 -14.55
C TRP A 20 0.18 -1.38 -13.16
N LYS A 21 0.24 -0.51 -12.15
CA LYS A 21 -0.03 -0.78 -10.73
C LYS A 21 -1.22 -1.74 -10.49
N ARG A 22 -0.97 -2.73 -9.62
CA ARG A 22 -1.86 -3.84 -9.21
C ARG A 22 -1.89 -5.05 -10.17
N GLU A 23 -1.24 -4.97 -11.32
CA GLU A 23 -1.10 -6.11 -12.23
C GLU A 23 0.27 -6.76 -12.09
N THR A 24 0.39 -8.02 -12.49
CA THR A 24 1.65 -8.77 -12.45
C THR A 24 2.29 -8.91 -13.84
N TYR A 25 1.94 -8.05 -14.79
CA TYR A 25 2.81 -7.78 -15.94
C TYR A 25 4.00 -6.91 -15.50
N ARG A 26 4.99 -6.72 -16.38
CA ARG A 26 6.17 -5.94 -16.03
C ARG A 26 5.86 -4.49 -15.69
N GLY A 27 4.86 -3.85 -16.29
CA GLY A 27 4.50 -2.46 -15.95
C GLY A 27 3.90 -2.31 -14.55
N GLY A 28 3.42 -3.40 -13.93
CA GLY A 28 2.97 -3.38 -12.54
C GLY A 28 4.04 -3.81 -11.52
N SER A 29 5.19 -4.31 -11.98
CA SER A 29 6.21 -4.97 -11.15
C SER A 29 7.66 -4.57 -11.48
N SER A 30 7.86 -3.56 -12.34
CA SER A 30 9.17 -3.03 -12.69
C SER A 30 9.23 -1.55 -12.32
N ASP A 31 10.14 -1.23 -11.40
CA ASP A 31 10.43 0.14 -10.98
C ASP A 31 11.93 0.42 -11.18
N PRO A 32 12.32 1.67 -11.42
CA PRO A 32 13.73 2.04 -11.48
C PRO A 32 14.38 1.88 -10.08
N LEU A 33 15.52 1.20 -10.04
CA LEU A 33 16.37 1.08 -8.85
C LEU A 33 17.70 1.80 -9.09
N ILE A 34 18.03 2.74 -8.21
CA ILE A 34 19.32 3.44 -8.21
C ILE A 34 20.04 3.10 -6.91
N VAL A 35 21.22 2.51 -7.01
CA VAL A 35 22.08 2.19 -5.85
C VAL A 35 23.27 3.12 -5.85
N THR A 36 23.48 3.83 -4.74
CA THR A 36 24.64 4.70 -4.54
C THR A 36 25.31 4.41 -3.21
N TRP A 37 26.58 4.04 -3.29
CA TRP A 37 27.43 3.86 -2.11
C TRP A 37 28.88 4.20 -2.49
N PRO A 38 29.25 5.50 -2.51
CA PRO A 38 30.52 5.95 -3.09
C PRO A 38 31.77 5.30 -2.49
N ARG A 39 31.70 4.84 -1.23
CA ARG A 39 32.82 4.16 -0.55
C ARG A 39 32.91 2.66 -0.83
N GLY A 40 31.85 2.01 -1.29
CA GLY A 40 31.81 0.55 -1.45
C GLY A 40 31.37 0.06 -2.82
N ILE A 41 30.98 0.96 -3.72
CA ILE A 41 30.77 0.68 -5.14
C ILE A 41 31.79 1.51 -5.89
N ALA A 42 32.60 0.90 -6.76
CA ALA A 42 33.55 1.62 -7.61
C ALA A 42 32.87 2.23 -8.85
N ALA A 43 31.86 1.54 -9.38
CA ALA A 43 31.11 1.94 -10.56
C ALA A 43 30.47 3.33 -10.43
N ARG A 44 30.47 4.10 -11.53
CA ARG A 44 29.92 5.47 -11.57
C ARG A 44 29.06 5.67 -12.81
N GLY A 45 27.75 5.82 -12.60
CA GLY A 45 26.79 6.05 -13.68
C GLY A 45 26.60 4.85 -14.62
N GLU A 46 27.01 3.66 -14.19
CA GLU A 46 26.87 2.43 -14.96
C GLU A 46 25.51 1.77 -14.75
N VAL A 47 25.06 1.02 -15.76
CA VAL A 47 23.83 0.25 -15.73
C VAL A 47 24.14 -1.21 -15.38
N ARG A 48 23.25 -1.85 -14.63
CA ARG A 48 23.27 -3.29 -14.33
C ARG A 48 22.02 -3.93 -14.91
N SER A 49 22.17 -5.08 -15.56
CA SER A 49 21.10 -5.78 -16.28
C SER A 49 20.67 -7.11 -15.63
N GLN A 50 21.32 -7.49 -14.54
CA GLN A 50 20.98 -8.67 -13.76
C GLN A 50 19.56 -8.54 -13.22
N TYR A 51 18.84 -9.66 -13.15
CA TYR A 51 17.54 -9.68 -12.51
C TYR A 51 17.71 -9.47 -11.00
N ALA A 52 16.92 -8.56 -10.46
CA ALA A 52 16.81 -8.30 -9.03
C ALA A 52 15.34 -8.03 -8.70
N HIS A 53 14.94 -8.40 -7.50
CA HIS A 53 13.62 -8.15 -6.95
C HIS A 53 13.71 -7.40 -5.62
N LEU A 54 12.63 -6.75 -5.20
CA LEU A 54 12.62 -5.94 -3.98
C LEU A 54 13.06 -6.73 -2.73
N ILE A 55 12.75 -8.04 -2.67
CA ILE A 55 13.11 -8.90 -1.55
C ILE A 55 14.63 -9.12 -1.41
N ASP A 56 15.40 -8.82 -2.46
CA ASP A 56 16.86 -8.96 -2.49
C ASP A 56 17.58 -7.83 -1.75
N MET A 57 16.86 -6.76 -1.39
CA MET A 57 17.44 -5.60 -0.70
C MET A 57 18.01 -5.96 0.67
N VAL A 58 17.27 -6.72 1.47
CA VAL A 58 17.70 -7.11 2.82
C VAL A 58 18.99 -7.94 2.78
N PRO A 59 19.08 -9.07 2.04
CA PRO A 59 20.32 -9.84 1.98
C PRO A 59 21.47 -9.02 1.37
N THR A 60 21.20 -8.13 0.42
CA THR A 60 22.24 -7.26 -0.16
C THR A 60 22.82 -6.27 0.84
N VAL A 61 21.99 -5.63 1.66
CA VAL A 61 22.48 -4.70 2.69
C VAL A 61 23.25 -5.46 3.77
N LEU A 62 22.78 -6.63 4.18
CA LEU A 62 23.47 -7.47 5.16
C LEU A 62 24.84 -7.95 4.65
N GLU A 63 24.93 -8.41 3.39
CA GLU A 63 26.18 -8.80 2.74
C GLU A 63 27.16 -7.61 2.67
N ALA A 64 26.68 -6.44 2.24
CA ALA A 64 27.49 -5.22 2.14
C ALA A 64 28.05 -4.76 3.50
N LEU A 65 27.27 -4.96 4.57
CA LEU A 65 27.67 -4.64 5.95
C LEU A 65 28.47 -5.76 6.62
N ARG A 66 28.58 -6.94 6.00
CA ARG A 66 29.18 -8.16 6.58
C ARG A 66 28.51 -8.55 7.90
N ILE A 67 27.18 -8.49 7.91
CA ILE A 67 26.36 -8.84 9.07
C ILE A 67 25.57 -10.11 8.74
N ASP A 68 25.71 -11.12 9.60
CA ASP A 68 24.85 -12.29 9.53
C ASP A 68 23.42 -11.94 10.02
N PRO A 69 22.37 -12.39 9.32
CA PRO A 69 21.00 -12.14 9.73
C PRO A 69 20.71 -12.76 11.10
N PRO A 70 20.19 -12.00 12.08
CA PRO A 70 19.89 -12.54 13.40
C PRO A 70 18.72 -13.52 13.31
N THR A 71 18.86 -14.67 13.96
CA THR A 71 17.79 -15.69 14.03
C THR A 71 16.63 -15.26 14.94
N SER A 72 16.86 -14.31 15.84
CA SER A 72 15.83 -13.73 16.70
C SER A 72 16.10 -12.25 17.02
N ILE A 73 15.03 -11.49 17.22
CA ILE A 73 15.07 -10.07 17.64
C ILE A 73 14.07 -9.91 18.78
N GLY A 74 14.54 -9.44 19.95
CA GLY A 74 13.67 -9.24 21.12
C GLY A 74 12.94 -10.50 21.59
N GLY A 75 13.56 -11.68 21.42
CA GLY A 75 12.96 -12.98 21.76
C GLY A 75 11.99 -13.54 20.71
N VAL A 76 11.80 -12.85 19.57
CA VAL A 76 10.96 -13.33 18.46
C VAL A 76 11.82 -13.95 17.38
N THR A 77 11.56 -15.21 17.03
CA THR A 77 12.21 -15.90 15.91
C THR A 77 11.86 -15.21 14.59
N GLN A 78 12.87 -14.95 13.76
CA GLN A 78 12.67 -14.28 12.48
C GLN A 78 12.35 -15.30 11.37
N SER A 79 11.53 -14.88 10.41
CA SER A 79 11.32 -15.65 9.18
C SER A 79 12.61 -15.73 8.36
N PRO A 80 12.79 -16.79 7.55
CA PRO A 80 13.89 -16.86 6.60
C PRO A 80 13.92 -15.65 5.66
N ILE A 81 15.11 -15.23 5.26
CA ILE A 81 15.26 -14.26 4.17
C ILE A 81 15.09 -15.03 2.85
N GLU A 82 14.11 -14.60 2.06
CA GLU A 82 13.70 -15.29 0.83
C GLU A 82 14.38 -14.73 -0.42
N GLY A 83 14.97 -13.53 -0.32
CA GLY A 83 15.71 -12.90 -1.41
C GLY A 83 17.14 -13.41 -1.56
N VAL A 84 17.77 -13.01 -2.66
CA VAL A 84 19.15 -13.36 -3.03
C VAL A 84 19.94 -12.09 -3.21
N SER A 85 21.09 -11.96 -2.54
CA SER A 85 21.89 -10.74 -2.70
C SER A 85 22.37 -10.55 -4.14
N PHE A 86 22.33 -9.29 -4.60
CA PHE A 86 22.95 -8.85 -5.84
C PHE A 86 24.24 -8.02 -5.63
N ALA A 87 24.82 -8.01 -4.42
CA ALA A 87 26.01 -7.21 -4.10
C ALA A 87 27.21 -7.55 -5.00
N HIS A 88 27.29 -8.80 -5.49
CA HIS A 88 28.31 -9.24 -6.44
C HIS A 88 28.31 -8.46 -7.76
N THR A 89 27.19 -7.81 -8.12
CA THR A 89 27.08 -6.96 -9.32
C THR A 89 27.69 -5.57 -9.13
N PHE A 90 28.02 -5.17 -7.90
CA PHE A 90 28.62 -3.86 -7.63
C PHE A 90 30.01 -3.74 -8.24
N ASP A 91 30.80 -4.81 -8.16
CA ASP A 91 32.17 -4.86 -8.63
C ASP A 91 32.32 -5.44 -10.05
N ASP A 92 31.37 -6.29 -10.47
CA ASP A 92 31.39 -6.94 -11.79
C ASP A 92 30.06 -6.76 -12.53
N ALA A 93 30.10 -5.95 -13.59
CA ALA A 93 28.95 -5.70 -14.45
C ALA A 93 28.51 -6.93 -15.26
N ALA A 94 29.41 -7.88 -15.50
CA ALA A 94 29.16 -9.11 -16.26
C ALA A 94 28.76 -10.29 -15.36
N ALA A 95 28.70 -10.10 -14.04
CA ALA A 95 28.41 -11.18 -13.13
C ALA A 95 27.02 -11.78 -13.41
N PRO A 96 26.86 -13.11 -13.30
CA PRO A 96 25.59 -13.75 -13.59
C PRO A 96 24.51 -13.34 -12.58
N THR A 97 23.26 -13.33 -13.03
CA THR A 97 22.09 -13.24 -12.15
C THR A 97 22.09 -14.42 -11.18
N ARG A 98 21.94 -14.14 -9.88
CA ARG A 98 21.77 -15.18 -8.84
C ARG A 98 20.30 -15.42 -8.49
N HIS A 99 19.43 -14.42 -8.64
CA HIS A 99 18.00 -14.55 -8.41
C HIS A 99 17.31 -15.13 -9.66
N LEU A 100 17.04 -16.43 -9.65
CA LEU A 100 16.52 -17.13 -10.83
C LEU A 100 14.99 -17.21 -10.88
N THR A 101 14.30 -17.23 -9.75
CA THR A 101 12.85 -17.48 -9.69
C THR A 101 12.16 -16.45 -8.80
N GLN A 102 11.12 -15.80 -9.32
CA GLN A 102 10.24 -14.93 -8.54
C GLN A 102 8.78 -15.16 -8.94
N TYR A 103 7.95 -15.55 -7.99
CA TYR A 103 6.50 -15.58 -8.16
C TYR A 103 5.88 -14.22 -7.83
N PHE A 104 4.70 -13.96 -8.39
CA PHE A 104 3.87 -12.78 -8.13
C PHE A 104 2.41 -13.21 -8.00
N GLU A 105 1.70 -12.63 -7.04
CA GLU A 105 0.25 -12.69 -6.90
C GLU A 105 -0.25 -11.33 -6.40
N MET A 106 -1.28 -10.82 -7.06
CA MET A 106 -1.99 -9.63 -6.61
C MET A 106 -3.46 -9.69 -7.02
N LEU A 107 -4.34 -9.91 -6.04
CA LEU A 107 -5.80 -9.90 -6.23
C LEU A 107 -6.26 -10.87 -7.33
N GLY A 108 -5.66 -12.05 -7.40
CA GLY A 108 -5.94 -13.09 -8.39
C GLY A 108 -5.13 -12.97 -9.68
N HIS A 109 -4.42 -11.85 -9.90
CA HIS A 109 -3.48 -11.70 -11.01
C HIS A 109 -2.18 -12.42 -10.65
N ARG A 110 -1.70 -13.32 -11.51
CA ARG A 110 -0.58 -14.22 -11.20
C ARG A 110 0.52 -14.11 -12.23
N SER A 111 1.77 -14.24 -11.80
CA SER A 111 2.90 -14.36 -12.72
C SER A 111 4.06 -15.09 -12.06
N ILE A 112 4.92 -15.70 -12.86
CA ILE A 112 6.22 -16.17 -12.44
C ILE A 112 7.28 -15.75 -13.44
N TYR A 113 8.40 -15.25 -12.93
CA TYR A 113 9.66 -15.16 -13.65
C TYR A 113 10.53 -16.37 -13.29
N HIS A 114 11.14 -16.98 -14.29
CA HIS A 114 12.16 -18.00 -14.11
C HIS A 114 13.21 -17.91 -15.23
N ASP A 115 14.44 -17.56 -14.89
CA ASP A 115 15.61 -17.58 -15.78
C ASP A 115 15.35 -16.98 -17.18
N GLY A 116 14.91 -15.72 -17.21
CA GLY A 116 14.63 -15.00 -18.46
C GLY A 116 13.26 -15.28 -19.07
N TRP A 117 12.52 -16.26 -18.57
CA TRP A 117 11.14 -16.54 -18.98
C TRP A 117 10.14 -15.98 -17.99
N ARG A 118 8.95 -15.61 -18.48
CA ARG A 118 7.86 -15.13 -17.65
C ARG A 118 6.54 -15.71 -18.11
N ALA A 119 5.76 -16.27 -17.20
CA ALA A 119 4.38 -16.63 -17.42
C ALA A 119 3.47 -15.65 -16.67
N VAL A 120 2.36 -15.25 -17.27
CA VAL A 120 1.40 -14.30 -16.67
C VAL A 120 -0.01 -14.85 -16.86
N CYS A 121 -0.78 -14.96 -15.79
CA CYS A 121 -2.22 -15.20 -15.84
C CYS A 121 -2.94 -13.95 -15.34
N PRO A 122 -3.46 -13.12 -16.26
CA PRO A 122 -4.08 -11.88 -15.89
C PRO A 122 -5.50 -12.07 -15.35
N TRP A 123 -5.82 -11.31 -14.32
CA TRP A 123 -7.17 -11.18 -13.75
C TRP A 123 -7.57 -9.71 -13.71
N PRO A 124 -8.69 -9.31 -14.31
CA PRO A 124 -9.80 -10.10 -14.85
C PRO A 124 -9.64 -10.54 -16.32
N GLY A 125 -8.46 -10.35 -16.92
CA GLY A 125 -8.15 -10.80 -18.27
C GLY A 125 -7.13 -9.89 -18.96
N THR A 126 -6.84 -10.18 -20.23
CA THR A 126 -5.83 -9.48 -21.03
C THR A 126 -6.25 -8.08 -21.48
N SER A 127 -7.54 -7.72 -21.35
CA SER A 127 -8.13 -6.40 -21.65
C SER A 127 -9.20 -6.02 -20.62
N PHE A 128 -9.13 -4.83 -20.01
CA PHE A 128 -10.21 -4.35 -19.13
C PHE A 128 -11.47 -3.94 -19.89
N ALA A 129 -11.33 -3.56 -21.17
CA ALA A 129 -12.46 -3.11 -21.97
C ALA A 129 -13.34 -4.30 -22.41
N GLU A 130 -12.71 -5.45 -22.63
CA GLU A 130 -13.37 -6.67 -23.14
C GLU A 130 -13.74 -7.65 -22.02
N SER A 131 -13.12 -7.49 -20.85
CA SER A 131 -13.37 -8.36 -19.70
C SER A 131 -14.81 -8.23 -19.19
N THR A 132 -15.46 -9.36 -18.99
CA THR A 132 -16.76 -9.47 -18.31
C THR A 132 -16.65 -9.35 -16.79
N HIS A 133 -15.43 -9.44 -16.26
CA HIS A 133 -15.12 -9.29 -14.84
C HIS A 133 -14.36 -7.98 -14.58
N LYS A 134 -14.37 -7.56 -13.31
CA LYS A 134 -13.60 -6.40 -12.84
C LYS A 134 -12.67 -6.81 -11.71
N PHE A 135 -11.67 -5.96 -11.47
CA PHE A 135 -10.82 -6.12 -10.30
C PHE A 135 -11.65 -6.21 -9.02
N GLY A 136 -11.29 -7.20 -8.20
CA GLY A 136 -11.95 -7.46 -6.92
C GLY A 136 -13.13 -8.42 -7.01
N ASP A 137 -13.52 -8.85 -8.20
CA ASP A 137 -14.46 -9.96 -8.37
C ASP A 137 -13.82 -11.25 -7.85
N VAL A 138 -14.65 -12.08 -7.23
CA VAL A 138 -14.24 -13.36 -6.65
C VAL A 138 -13.99 -14.37 -7.75
N ILE A 139 -12.82 -15.01 -7.72
CA ILE A 139 -12.50 -16.17 -8.55
C ILE A 139 -13.03 -17.42 -7.84
N THR A 140 -13.98 -18.14 -8.45
CA THR A 140 -14.42 -19.44 -7.93
C THR A 140 -13.42 -20.54 -8.28
N ALA A 141 -13.56 -21.72 -7.67
CA ALA A 141 -12.71 -22.86 -7.98
C ALA A 141 -12.80 -23.26 -9.47
N GLU A 142 -14.00 -23.24 -10.05
CA GLU A 142 -14.22 -23.55 -11.46
C GLU A 142 -13.54 -22.53 -12.39
N MET A 143 -13.65 -21.24 -12.05
CA MET A 143 -12.99 -20.17 -12.79
C MET A 143 -11.47 -20.30 -12.69
N LEU A 144 -10.94 -20.65 -11.52
CA LEU A 144 -9.52 -20.86 -11.33
C LEU A 144 -9.00 -21.99 -12.22
N SER A 145 -9.72 -23.12 -12.28
CA SER A 145 -9.38 -24.23 -13.18
C SER A 145 -9.37 -23.79 -14.65
N GLN A 146 -10.38 -23.04 -15.09
CA GLN A 146 -10.45 -22.53 -16.48
C GLN A 146 -9.28 -21.58 -16.80
N LEU A 147 -8.92 -20.71 -15.85
CA LEU A 147 -7.78 -19.81 -15.98
C LEU A 147 -6.45 -20.57 -16.04
N ASP A 148 -6.32 -21.68 -15.33
CA ASP A 148 -5.11 -22.51 -15.39
C ASP A 148 -5.01 -23.31 -16.69
N GLU A 149 -6.14 -23.71 -17.26
CA GLU A 149 -6.17 -24.41 -18.55
C GLU A 149 -5.78 -23.49 -19.72
N SER A 150 -6.27 -22.25 -19.72
CA SER A 150 -6.27 -21.38 -20.92
C SER A 150 -5.89 -19.91 -20.69
N GLY A 151 -5.86 -19.45 -19.44
CA GLY A 151 -5.69 -18.04 -19.09
C GLY A 151 -4.24 -17.59 -18.95
N TRP A 152 -3.25 -18.45 -19.20
CA TRP A 152 -1.83 -18.10 -19.09
C TRP A 152 -1.22 -17.67 -20.42
N GLU A 153 -0.46 -16.59 -20.39
CA GLU A 153 0.45 -16.14 -21.44
C GLU A 153 1.90 -16.49 -21.06
N LEU A 154 2.78 -16.64 -22.05
CA LEU A 154 4.19 -16.94 -21.85
C LEU A 154 5.08 -16.01 -22.69
N TYR A 155 6.14 -15.48 -22.09
CA TYR A 155 7.06 -14.53 -22.70
C TYR A 155 8.52 -14.91 -22.41
N HIS A 156 9.40 -14.69 -23.37
CA HIS A 156 10.85 -14.78 -23.17
C HIS A 156 11.40 -13.37 -22.89
N VAL A 157 11.23 -12.88 -21.67
CA VAL A 157 11.49 -11.48 -21.29
C VAL A 157 12.96 -11.05 -21.36
N ALA A 158 13.89 -12.00 -21.42
CA ALA A 158 15.30 -11.73 -21.72
C ALA A 158 15.51 -11.22 -23.16
N GLN A 159 14.61 -11.56 -24.09
CA GLN A 159 14.66 -11.14 -25.50
C GLN A 159 13.54 -10.16 -25.85
N ASP A 160 12.38 -10.30 -25.21
CA ASP A 160 11.19 -9.45 -25.37
C ASP A 160 10.82 -8.82 -24.01
N PRO A 161 11.54 -7.77 -23.59
CA PRO A 161 11.31 -7.17 -22.29
C PRO A 161 9.93 -6.53 -22.15
N ALA A 162 9.21 -6.26 -23.24
CA ALA A 162 7.93 -5.57 -23.24
C ALA A 162 6.71 -6.53 -23.21
N GLU A 163 6.93 -7.85 -23.17
CA GLU A 163 5.86 -8.87 -23.16
C GLU A 163 4.91 -8.72 -24.36
N THR A 164 5.49 -8.60 -25.57
CA THR A 164 4.77 -8.34 -26.82
C THR A 164 4.41 -9.62 -27.58
N THR A 165 5.22 -10.68 -27.46
CA THR A 165 5.05 -11.93 -28.21
C THR A 165 4.67 -13.06 -27.26
N ASN A 166 3.39 -13.43 -27.23
CA ASN A 166 2.90 -14.55 -26.44
C ASN A 166 3.27 -15.89 -27.11
N LEU A 167 4.12 -16.66 -26.44
CA LEU A 167 4.64 -17.96 -26.87
C LEU A 167 3.88 -19.15 -26.27
N ALA A 168 2.79 -18.93 -25.52
CA ALA A 168 2.06 -19.99 -24.81
C ALA A 168 1.65 -21.18 -25.71
N GLY A 169 1.22 -20.89 -26.95
CA GLY A 169 0.84 -21.92 -27.92
C GLY A 169 2.01 -22.64 -28.59
N GLN A 170 3.19 -21.99 -28.64
CA GLN A 170 4.40 -22.52 -29.29
C GLN A 170 5.26 -23.32 -28.30
N GLU A 171 5.29 -22.90 -27.04
CA GLU A 171 6.14 -23.43 -25.97
C GLU A 171 5.28 -24.05 -24.85
N ARG A 172 4.30 -24.89 -25.22
CA ARG A 172 3.30 -25.45 -24.29
C ARG A 172 3.92 -26.19 -23.10
N ALA A 173 4.95 -26.99 -23.35
CA ALA A 173 5.65 -27.75 -22.30
C ALA A 173 6.32 -26.82 -21.28
N ARG A 174 6.94 -25.74 -21.75
CA ARG A 174 7.54 -24.72 -20.89
C ARG A 174 6.49 -23.97 -20.09
N LEU A 175 5.36 -23.60 -20.72
CA LEU A 175 4.27 -22.97 -20.01
C LEU A 175 3.76 -23.85 -18.87
N ILE A 176 3.54 -25.14 -19.12
CA ILE A 176 3.11 -26.09 -18.06
C ILE A 176 4.14 -26.12 -16.93
N ALA A 177 5.44 -26.21 -17.24
CA ALA A 177 6.50 -26.19 -16.23
C ALA A 177 6.50 -24.89 -15.40
N MET A 178 6.27 -23.74 -16.04
CA MET A 178 6.17 -22.44 -15.37
C MET A 178 4.94 -22.36 -14.45
N ILE A 179 3.78 -22.87 -14.88
CA ILE A 179 2.57 -22.93 -14.06
C ILE A 179 2.80 -23.82 -12.83
N THR A 180 3.40 -25.00 -13.01
CA THR A 180 3.76 -25.89 -11.91
C THR A 180 4.72 -25.22 -10.93
N LEU A 181 5.74 -24.52 -11.45
CA LEU A 181 6.69 -23.78 -10.62
C LEU A 181 6.00 -22.66 -9.83
N TRP A 182 5.06 -21.94 -10.45
CA TRP A 182 4.27 -20.92 -9.75
C TRP A 182 3.51 -21.51 -8.57
N TYR A 183 2.85 -22.65 -8.75
CA TYR A 183 2.12 -23.32 -7.66
C TYR A 183 3.04 -23.83 -6.55
N SER A 184 4.23 -24.32 -6.89
CA SER A 184 5.25 -24.73 -5.92
C SER A 184 5.69 -23.55 -5.04
N GLU A 185 6.04 -22.42 -5.67
CA GLU A 185 6.43 -21.21 -4.95
C GLU A 185 5.26 -20.62 -4.15
N ALA A 186 4.06 -20.61 -4.72
CA ALA A 186 2.85 -20.15 -4.04
C ALA A 186 2.54 -20.96 -2.76
N GLY A 187 2.73 -22.28 -2.81
CA GLY A 187 2.62 -23.14 -1.64
C GLY A 187 3.71 -22.87 -0.60
N ARG A 188 4.97 -22.73 -1.04
CA ARG A 188 6.12 -22.44 -0.19
C ARG A 188 5.95 -21.14 0.60
N TYR A 189 5.38 -20.11 -0.03
CA TYR A 189 5.28 -18.76 0.52
C TYR A 189 3.87 -18.38 0.99
N ASN A 190 3.01 -19.36 1.27
CA ASN A 190 1.68 -19.17 1.87
C ASN A 190 0.77 -18.22 1.08
N VAL A 191 0.83 -18.29 -0.25
CA VAL A 191 -0.02 -17.48 -1.15
C VAL A 191 -1.44 -18.06 -1.23
N LEU A 192 -1.58 -19.36 -0.97
CA LEU A 192 -2.83 -20.08 -1.11
C LEU A 192 -3.69 -19.99 0.17
N PRO A 193 -5.03 -19.96 0.05
CA PRO A 193 -5.81 -19.91 -1.19
C PRO A 193 -5.74 -18.54 -1.86
N ILE A 194 -5.88 -18.51 -3.20
CA ILE A 194 -5.92 -17.26 -3.96
C ILE A 194 -7.12 -16.43 -3.49
N ASP A 195 -6.86 -15.20 -3.05
CA ASP A 195 -7.88 -14.27 -2.56
C ASP A 195 -7.98 -13.04 -3.47
N SER A 196 -8.87 -13.13 -4.47
CA SER A 196 -9.14 -12.04 -5.43
C SER A 196 -10.13 -11.00 -4.90
N ARG A 197 -10.61 -11.13 -3.65
CA ARG A 197 -11.60 -10.19 -3.09
C ARG A 197 -11.04 -8.77 -3.07
N GLY A 198 -11.77 -7.85 -3.66
CA GLY A 198 -11.42 -6.43 -3.69
C GLY A 198 -11.67 -5.73 -2.34
N LEU A 199 -12.64 -4.81 -2.33
CA LEU A 199 -12.95 -4.01 -1.13
C LEU A 199 -13.32 -4.86 0.10
N ALA A 200 -13.91 -6.04 -0.08
CA ALA A 200 -14.22 -6.94 1.03
C ALA A 200 -12.98 -7.31 1.86
N ARG A 201 -11.80 -7.43 1.22
CA ARG A 201 -10.52 -7.72 1.91
C ARG A 201 -10.06 -6.58 2.82
N ALA A 202 -10.48 -5.34 2.55
CA ALA A 202 -10.15 -4.18 3.39
C ALA A 202 -10.95 -4.16 4.71
N PHE A 203 -12.09 -4.87 4.77
CA PHE A 203 -12.93 -4.97 5.96
C PHE A 203 -12.63 -6.18 6.84
N VAL A 204 -11.72 -7.06 6.41
CA VAL A 204 -11.23 -8.17 7.24
C VAL A 204 -10.46 -7.60 8.42
N GLU A 205 -10.81 -8.02 9.62
CA GLU A 205 -10.11 -7.61 10.83
C GLU A 205 -8.65 -8.10 10.78
N ARG A 206 -7.71 -7.18 10.99
CA ARG A 206 -6.27 -7.46 10.98
C ARG A 206 -5.69 -7.21 12.37
N PRO A 207 -4.64 -7.94 12.79
CA PRO A 207 -3.88 -7.60 13.98
C PRO A 207 -3.46 -6.13 13.95
N GLN A 208 -3.76 -5.41 15.03
CA GLN A 208 -3.45 -3.99 15.15
C GLN A 208 -2.23 -3.83 16.04
N ILE A 209 -1.22 -3.08 15.59
CA ILE A 209 -0.04 -2.74 16.41
C ILE A 209 -0.45 -2.05 17.71
N ALA A 210 -1.47 -1.19 17.64
CA ALA A 210 -1.99 -0.48 18.82
C ALA A 210 -2.79 -1.38 19.79
N GLY A 211 -3.01 -2.66 19.45
CA GLY A 211 -3.90 -3.57 20.16
C GLY A 211 -5.38 -3.30 19.83
N ALA A 212 -6.16 -4.35 19.58
CA ALA A 212 -7.57 -4.24 19.16
C ALA A 212 -8.45 -3.47 20.16
N ASN A 213 -8.07 -3.49 21.44
CA ASN A 213 -8.86 -2.96 22.56
C ASN A 213 -8.30 -1.67 23.17
N ARG A 214 -7.38 -0.98 22.50
CA ARG A 214 -6.83 0.27 23.04
C ARG A 214 -7.87 1.39 23.04
N THR A 215 -8.26 1.80 24.24
CA THR A 215 -9.25 2.86 24.48
C THR A 215 -8.62 4.21 24.80
N ARG A 216 -7.31 4.26 25.07
CA ARG A 216 -6.58 5.50 25.41
C ARG A 216 -5.34 5.68 24.53
N TYR A 217 -5.23 6.86 23.93
CA TYR A 217 -4.10 7.28 23.12
C TYR A 217 -3.51 8.54 23.75
N VAL A 218 -2.18 8.57 23.91
CA VAL A 218 -1.43 9.71 24.44
C VAL A 218 -0.42 10.09 23.37
N LEU A 219 -0.52 11.32 22.88
CA LEU A 219 0.34 11.87 21.85
C LEU A 219 1.23 12.94 22.48
N TYR A 220 2.51 12.92 22.17
CA TYR A 220 3.50 13.84 22.73
C TYR A 220 3.89 14.92 21.70
N PRO A 221 4.43 16.07 22.12
CA PRO A 221 5.00 17.06 21.21
C PRO A 221 5.99 16.41 20.23
N GLY A 222 5.92 16.78 18.95
CA GLY A 222 6.76 16.19 17.90
C GLY A 222 6.29 14.83 17.37
N THR A 223 5.14 14.32 17.82
CA THR A 223 4.54 13.11 17.23
C THR A 223 4.25 13.33 15.74
N GLN A 224 4.76 12.45 14.89
CA GLN A 224 4.49 12.46 13.44
C GLN A 224 3.05 12.03 13.13
N ALA A 225 2.65 12.18 11.87
CA ALA A 225 1.33 11.73 11.40
C ALA A 225 1.12 10.23 11.69
N ILE A 226 -0.01 9.91 12.31
CA ILE A 226 -0.36 8.53 12.68
C ILE A 226 -1.15 7.91 11.51
N PRO A 227 -0.70 6.77 10.95
CA PRO A 227 -1.45 6.09 9.90
C PRO A 227 -2.86 5.69 10.37
N ALA A 228 -3.84 5.72 9.47
CA ALA A 228 -5.24 5.42 9.80
C ALA A 228 -5.44 4.08 10.51
N ALA A 229 -4.61 3.07 10.21
CA ALA A 229 -4.65 1.77 10.87
C ALA A 229 -4.25 1.83 12.36
N ALA A 230 -3.30 2.70 12.74
CA ALA A 230 -2.86 2.88 14.13
C ALA A 230 -3.60 4.02 14.85
N ALA A 231 -4.41 4.79 14.12
CA ALA A 231 -5.13 5.92 14.65
C ALA A 231 -6.30 5.49 15.57
N PRO A 232 -6.71 6.35 16.52
CA PRO A 232 -7.88 6.09 17.33
C PRO A 232 -9.14 5.88 16.48
N LYS A 233 -9.82 4.73 16.66
CA LYS A 233 -11.10 4.45 15.99
C LYS A 233 -12.22 5.27 16.65
N ILE A 234 -12.55 6.43 16.08
CA ILE A 234 -13.58 7.35 16.63
C ILE A 234 -14.94 7.27 15.90
N LEU A 235 -15.02 6.57 14.77
CA LEU A 235 -16.25 6.47 13.99
C LEU A 235 -17.31 5.69 14.78
N ASN A 236 -18.51 6.28 14.90
CA ASN A 236 -19.66 5.72 15.62
C ASN A 236 -19.37 5.29 17.07
N ARG A 237 -18.44 5.99 17.74
CA ARG A 237 -18.04 5.71 19.13
C ARG A 237 -18.04 7.00 19.95
N PRO A 238 -18.44 6.96 21.23
CA PRO A 238 -18.21 8.09 22.13
C PRO A 238 -16.70 8.21 22.40
N TYR A 239 -16.20 9.44 22.44
CA TYR A 239 -14.80 9.73 22.75
C TYR A 239 -14.68 11.07 23.47
N SER A 240 -13.55 11.26 24.14
CA SER A 240 -13.10 12.54 24.67
C SER A 240 -11.65 12.78 24.24
N ILE A 241 -11.34 14.03 23.93
CA ILE A 241 -9.98 14.49 23.64
C ILE A 241 -9.64 15.47 24.74
N ASN A 242 -8.49 15.28 25.38
CA ASN A 242 -7.90 16.23 26.32
C ASN A 242 -6.56 16.66 25.75
N ALA A 243 -6.33 17.97 25.66
CA ALA A 243 -5.07 18.55 25.24
C ALA A 243 -4.54 19.43 26.37
N GLU A 244 -3.24 19.33 26.63
CA GLU A 244 -2.51 20.23 27.51
C GLU A 244 -1.63 21.10 26.62
N VAL A 245 -1.86 22.42 26.67
CA VAL A 245 -1.27 23.39 25.74
C VAL A 245 -0.83 24.64 26.49
N GLU A 246 0.27 25.22 26.04
CA GLU A 246 0.70 26.56 26.41
C GLU A 246 0.29 27.53 25.29
N LEU A 247 -0.52 28.53 25.62
CA LEU A 247 -1.08 29.48 24.65
C LEU A 247 -0.67 30.91 24.97
N THR A 248 -0.42 31.68 23.93
CA THR A 248 -0.19 33.14 23.93
C THR A 248 -1.34 33.85 23.22
N GLU A 249 -1.40 35.20 23.31
CA GLU A 249 -2.44 35.99 22.62
C GLU A 249 -2.38 35.86 21.08
N GLU A 250 -1.22 35.50 20.54
CA GLU A 250 -1.00 35.30 19.10
C GLU A 250 -1.29 33.85 18.64
N SER A 251 -1.59 32.95 19.58
CA SER A 251 -1.76 31.52 19.27
C SER A 251 -2.98 31.26 18.39
N SER A 252 -2.76 30.64 17.23
CA SER A 252 -3.81 30.16 16.33
C SER A 252 -3.36 28.88 15.61
N GLY A 253 -4.27 27.93 15.41
CA GLY A 253 -3.93 26.66 14.76
C GLY A 253 -4.89 25.51 15.08
N VAL A 254 -4.54 24.30 14.63
CA VAL A 254 -5.28 23.06 14.85
C VAL A 254 -4.55 22.19 15.86
N LEU A 255 -5.21 21.82 16.96
CA LEU A 255 -4.63 20.97 18.02
C LEU A 255 -4.62 19.48 17.67
N LEU A 256 -5.60 19.03 16.89
CA LEU A 256 -5.70 17.67 16.38
C LEU A 256 -6.46 17.71 15.05
N SER A 257 -5.91 17.06 14.03
CA SER A 257 -6.60 16.79 12.78
C SER A 257 -6.67 15.29 12.57
N MET A 258 -7.86 14.79 12.21
CA MET A 258 -8.03 13.44 11.74
C MET A 258 -8.68 13.49 10.37
N GLY A 259 -7.92 13.06 9.37
CA GLY A 259 -8.24 13.12 7.95
C GLY A 259 -6.98 12.81 7.14
N GLY A 260 -7.15 12.33 5.91
CA GLY A 260 -6.04 12.15 4.97
C GLY A 260 -5.83 13.41 4.11
N ASN A 261 -4.71 13.46 3.39
CA ASN A 261 -4.50 14.45 2.32
C ASN A 261 -5.04 13.94 0.98
N ASP A 262 -5.72 12.80 1.03
CA ASP A 262 -6.21 12.07 -0.11
C ASP A 262 -7.48 12.78 -0.59
N GLY A 263 -7.43 13.44 -1.74
CA GLY A 263 -8.64 13.78 -2.51
C GLY A 263 -9.39 12.53 -3.02
N GLU A 264 -9.14 11.36 -2.42
CA GLU A 264 -9.19 10.04 -3.03
C GLU A 264 -9.92 9.00 -2.16
N SER A 265 -10.82 9.40 -1.27
CA SER A 265 -11.76 8.46 -0.62
C SER A 265 -13.16 9.06 -0.46
N PRO A 266 -14.20 8.52 -1.13
CA PRO A 266 -15.57 9.07 -1.02
C PRO A 266 -16.23 8.87 0.35
N CYS A 267 -15.59 8.17 1.30
CA CYS A 267 -16.23 7.79 2.56
C CYS A 267 -15.33 7.98 3.78
N THR A 268 -14.71 9.16 3.96
CA THR A 268 -14.29 9.68 5.29
C THR A 268 -13.69 11.09 5.24
N SER A 269 -13.94 11.92 4.22
CA SER A 269 -13.59 13.35 4.27
C SER A 269 -14.57 14.15 5.14
N ARG A 270 -14.76 13.74 6.39
CA ARG A 270 -15.05 14.71 7.45
C ARG A 270 -13.70 15.09 8.04
N THR A 271 -13.10 16.14 7.51
CA THR A 271 -12.15 16.92 8.29
C THR A 271 -12.89 17.37 9.54
N VAL A 272 -12.68 16.69 10.66
CA VAL A 272 -13.08 17.23 11.96
C VAL A 272 -12.04 18.29 12.29
N SER A 273 -12.14 19.45 11.64
CA SER A 273 -11.40 20.63 12.06
C SER A 273 -12.16 21.21 13.24
N SER A 274 -11.70 20.91 14.45
CA SER A 274 -12.14 21.69 15.61
C SER A 274 -11.34 22.98 15.63
N ALA A 275 -11.84 24.02 14.96
CA ALA A 275 -11.39 25.38 15.21
C ALA A 275 -11.92 25.80 16.59
N MET A 276 -11.07 25.71 17.61
CA MET A 276 -11.34 26.29 18.93
C MET A 276 -10.78 27.71 18.93
N ARG A 277 -11.65 28.72 18.96
CA ARG A 277 -11.26 30.12 19.14
C ARG A 277 -11.20 30.38 20.64
N THR A 278 -10.02 30.67 21.16
CA THR A 278 -9.82 31.08 22.55
C THR A 278 -9.76 32.60 22.64
N THR A 279 -10.64 33.21 23.44
CA THR A 279 -10.36 34.46 24.13
C THR A 279 -9.99 34.08 25.56
N THR A 280 -8.74 34.24 25.98
CA THR A 280 -8.40 34.03 27.41
C THR A 280 -7.15 34.80 27.85
N SER A 281 -7.32 35.46 28.99
CA SER A 281 -6.31 36.16 29.82
C SER A 281 -5.36 35.17 30.52
N PRO A 282 -4.14 35.58 30.96
CA PRO A 282 -2.98 34.69 31.01
C PRO A 282 -2.89 33.76 32.22
N ARG A 283 -2.23 32.61 31.97
CA ARG A 283 -1.79 31.54 32.88
C ARG A 283 -2.88 30.69 33.54
N ARG A 284 -3.49 29.80 32.77
CA ARG A 284 -4.02 28.52 33.29
C ARG A 284 -3.82 27.39 32.27
N SER A 285 -3.33 26.24 32.73
CA SER A 285 -3.49 24.96 32.05
C SER A 285 -4.99 24.75 31.80
N SER A 286 -5.43 24.80 30.55
CA SER A 286 -6.84 24.68 30.20
C SER A 286 -7.12 23.26 29.70
N ARG A 287 -7.93 22.51 30.44
CA ARG A 287 -8.46 21.22 29.99
C ARG A 287 -9.67 21.46 29.11
N PHE A 288 -9.59 21.06 27.86
CA PHE A 288 -10.73 21.03 26.95
C PHE A 288 -11.24 19.61 26.84
N ALA A 289 -12.56 19.40 26.98
CA ALA A 289 -13.22 18.12 26.75
C ALA A 289 -14.37 18.32 25.76
N ARG A 290 -14.45 17.49 24.73
CA ARG A 290 -15.57 17.42 23.79
C ARG A 290 -16.10 15.99 23.74
N SER A 291 -17.39 15.81 23.99
CA SER A 291 -18.11 14.53 23.85
C SER A 291 -19.08 14.60 22.67
N ASN A 292 -19.15 13.55 21.85
CA ASN A 292 -20.15 13.47 20.78
C ASN A 292 -21.31 12.55 21.23
N GLY A 293 -22.49 13.13 21.48
CA GLY A 293 -23.71 12.38 21.85
C GLY A 293 -24.62 12.19 20.64
N SER A 294 -25.04 10.96 20.33
CA SER A 294 -25.95 10.69 19.22
C SER A 294 -27.40 11.07 19.56
N ARG A 295 -28.01 12.00 18.82
CA ARG A 295 -29.47 12.14 18.73
C ARG A 295 -29.97 11.48 17.44
N ARG A 296 -30.95 10.58 17.55
CA ARG A 296 -31.66 9.95 16.43
C ARG A 296 -32.63 10.95 15.78
N GLY A 297 -32.72 10.93 14.44
CA GLY A 297 -33.91 11.35 13.69
C GLY A 297 -33.67 12.24 12.46
N GLY A 298 -34.23 11.86 11.31
CA GLY A 298 -34.66 12.78 10.25
C GLY A 298 -33.99 12.66 8.88
N THR A 299 -34.71 12.11 7.91
CA THR A 299 -34.42 12.11 6.46
C THR A 299 -34.74 13.46 5.80
N SER A 300 -33.84 14.00 4.96
CA SER A 300 -34.16 14.53 3.61
C SER A 300 -32.91 15.10 2.90
N SER A 301 -32.97 15.03 1.57
CA SER A 301 -31.99 15.42 0.54
C SER A 301 -32.01 16.91 0.19
N ALA A 302 -30.84 17.53 -0.07
CA ALA A 302 -30.62 18.54 -1.14
C ALA A 302 -29.16 19.09 -1.13
N TRP A 303 -28.70 19.50 -2.31
CA TRP A 303 -27.33 19.87 -2.71
C TRP A 303 -26.92 21.35 -2.46
N ASN A 304 -25.58 21.56 -2.43
CA ASN A 304 -24.76 22.75 -2.79
C ASN A 304 -24.85 24.12 -2.07
N SER A 305 -23.79 24.47 -1.32
CA SER A 305 -22.86 25.63 -1.56
C SER A 305 -22.01 25.93 -0.31
N PRO A 306 -20.73 26.35 -0.44
CA PRO A 306 -19.86 26.62 0.71
C PRO A 306 -20.17 28.01 1.31
N ARG A 307 -21.01 28.06 2.36
CA ARG A 307 -21.12 29.27 3.18
C ARG A 307 -20.01 29.26 4.24
N GLN A 308 -19.02 30.14 4.06
CA GLN A 308 -18.18 30.60 5.17
C GLN A 308 -19.08 31.18 6.25
N VAL A 309 -19.04 30.61 7.45
CA VAL A 309 -19.80 31.14 8.58
C VAL A 309 -18.95 32.20 9.28
N ARG A 310 -19.30 33.48 9.10
CA ARG A 310 -18.88 34.58 9.98
C ARG A 310 -19.63 34.46 11.31
N TRP A 311 -18.94 34.64 12.43
CA TRP A 311 -19.58 34.81 13.75
C TRP A 311 -19.21 36.18 14.32
N THR A 312 -20.23 37.00 14.61
CA THR A 312 -20.16 38.28 15.31
C THR A 312 -20.45 38.09 16.81
N SER A 313 -19.78 38.87 17.65
CA SER A 313 -19.90 38.85 19.11
C SER A 313 -21.24 39.41 19.60
N ARG A 314 -21.91 38.71 20.52
CA ARG A 314 -22.82 39.33 21.49
C ARG A 314 -22.65 38.70 22.87
N THR A 315 -22.35 39.57 23.84
CA THR A 315 -22.50 39.39 25.27
C THR A 315 -23.98 39.24 25.65
N ALA A 316 -24.30 38.30 26.55
CA ALA A 316 -25.41 38.39 27.51
C ALA A 316 -25.28 37.32 28.60
N GLU A 317 -25.83 37.66 29.77
CA GLU A 317 -25.63 37.10 31.11
C GLU A 317 -26.32 35.76 31.43
N ALA A 318 -25.84 35.20 32.56
CA ALA A 318 -26.56 34.51 33.64
C ALA A 318 -27.39 33.24 33.36
N LEU A 319 -27.00 32.14 34.01
CA LEU A 319 -27.80 31.55 35.12
C LEU A 319 -26.99 30.50 35.91
N ARG A 320 -27.11 30.58 37.24
CA ARG A 320 -26.57 29.67 38.26
C ARG A 320 -27.47 28.44 38.45
N ALA A 321 -26.83 27.37 38.96
CA ALA A 321 -27.32 26.29 39.85
C ALA A 321 -28.46 25.39 39.31
N THR A 322 -28.47 24.08 39.54
CA THR A 322 -27.91 23.22 40.60
C THR A 322 -27.08 22.06 40.09
#